data_AF-A0A2W5UVH2-F1
#
_entry.id   AF-A0A2W5UVH2-F1
#
_cell.length_a   1.000
_cell.length_b   1.000
_cell.length_c   1.000
_cell.angle_alpha   90.00
_cell.angle_beta   90.00
_cell.angle_gamma   90.00
#
_symmetry.space_group_name_H-M   'P 1'
#
loop_
_entity.id
_entity.type
_entity.pdbx_description
1 polymer ?
#
loop_
_entity_poly.entity_id
_entity_poly.type
_entity_poly.pdbx_seq_one_letter_code
_entity_poly.pdbx_strand_id
1 'polypeptide(L)'
;MNAVTAPSGPDNVLRVLSELEGLPDDATGALAFGPETKLSGVVLVEKGRVCWAAAEGLQRRLTSLLRESCTPPLGVDEAEALFIECRQRGRPMGEVLVERGRISSEALRAALLHHTAESLASGSSWTTTPRWVPHRARGYQSAFTFLPVELLSYASTVARPELVSNACEQLRSLAGDRNSAVFDAPGATLLACQLPDDSHTSLRALSSAGAWAALSLADSNGRSSSLKFTRERNGGVWVGWCDSGLNFLVRCVDRDDFSVLMRALHRHGWTSAVQSSVPLVEHRVIPT
;
A
#
# COMPACT_ATOMS: atom_id res chain seq x y z
N MET A 1 -29.11 8.09 -17.29
CA MET A 1 -28.03 8.23 -16.28
C MET A 1 -27.12 7.04 -16.42
N ASN A 2 -25.89 7.21 -16.90
CA ASN A 2 -24.91 6.12 -16.92
C ASN A 2 -24.49 5.86 -15.48
N ALA A 3 -24.67 4.63 -15.00
CA ALA A 3 -24.20 4.24 -13.67
C ALA A 3 -22.67 4.36 -13.66
N VAL A 4 -22.14 5.30 -12.87
CA VAL A 4 -20.70 5.37 -12.60
C VAL A 4 -20.35 4.08 -11.86
N THR A 5 -19.62 3.19 -12.52
CA THR A 5 -19.09 1.98 -11.90
C THR A 5 -18.14 2.39 -10.78
N ALA A 6 -18.38 1.87 -9.58
CA ALA A 6 -17.49 2.10 -8.45
C ALA A 6 -16.05 1.65 -8.81
N PRO A 7 -15.01 2.40 -8.42
CA PRO A 7 -13.63 1.97 -8.63
C PRO A 7 -13.41 0.62 -7.95
N SER A 8 -12.56 -0.22 -8.52
CA SER A 8 -12.20 -1.54 -7.99
C SER A 8 -10.69 -1.75 -8.05
N GLY A 9 -10.18 -2.77 -7.36
CA GLY A 9 -8.75 -3.05 -7.37
C GLY A 9 -7.93 -1.94 -6.69
N PRO A 10 -6.68 -1.71 -7.13
CA PRO A 10 -5.77 -0.74 -6.52
C PRO A 10 -6.32 0.70 -6.44
N ASP A 11 -7.10 1.14 -7.43
CA ASP A 11 -7.67 2.50 -7.43
C ASP A 11 -8.65 2.71 -6.27
N ASN A 12 -9.43 1.67 -5.94
CA ASN A 12 -10.31 1.74 -4.79
C ASN A 12 -9.53 1.72 -3.47
N VAL A 13 -8.45 0.94 -3.41
CA VAL A 13 -7.55 0.91 -2.25
C VAL A 13 -6.96 2.30 -2.02
N LEU A 14 -6.39 2.93 -3.06
CA LEU A 14 -5.84 4.28 -3.00
C LEU A 14 -6.87 5.28 -2.48
N ARG A 15 -8.10 5.25 -3.01
CA ARG A 15 -9.17 6.13 -2.57
C ARG A 15 -9.49 5.96 -1.08
N VAL A 16 -9.73 4.72 -0.62
CA VAL A 16 -10.07 4.46 0.80
C VAL A 16 -8.92 4.84 1.73
N LEU A 17 -7.68 4.53 1.35
CA LEU A 17 -6.51 4.86 2.16
C LEU A 17 -6.20 6.37 2.19
N SER A 18 -6.55 7.12 1.14
CA SER A 18 -6.39 8.57 1.11
C SER A 18 -7.27 9.29 2.13
N GLU A 19 -8.41 8.70 2.49
CA GLU A 19 -9.28 9.16 3.59
C GLU A 19 -8.60 8.97 4.95
N LEU A 20 -7.87 7.86 5.14
CA LEU A 20 -7.16 7.57 6.39
C LEU A 20 -6.02 8.55 6.64
N GLU A 21 -5.32 9.00 5.60
CA GLU A 21 -4.28 10.01 5.74
C GLU A 21 -4.80 11.40 6.10
N GLY A 22 -6.12 11.61 6.05
CA GLY A 22 -6.74 12.81 6.60
C GLY A 22 -6.89 12.79 8.12
N LEU A 23 -6.65 11.65 8.77
CA LEU A 23 -6.76 11.48 10.21
C LEU A 23 -5.43 11.86 10.90
N PRO A 24 -5.46 12.15 12.22
CA PRO A 24 -4.25 12.32 13.02
C PRO A 24 -3.33 11.09 12.94
N ASP A 25 -2.00 11.30 13.02
CA ASP A 25 -0.99 10.24 12.91
C ASP A 25 -1.14 9.15 13.99
N ASP A 26 -1.69 9.49 15.15
CA ASP A 26 -1.94 8.57 16.28
C ASP A 26 -3.38 8.04 16.33
N ALA A 27 -4.20 8.33 15.30
CA ALA A 27 -5.61 7.99 15.28
C ALA A 27 -5.84 6.49 15.52
N THR A 28 -6.80 6.20 16.41
CA THR A 28 -7.24 4.84 16.71
C THR A 28 -8.77 4.78 16.71
N GLY A 29 -9.35 3.91 15.89
CA GLY A 29 -10.78 3.95 15.59
C GLY A 29 -11.17 3.09 14.41
N ALA A 30 -12.34 3.36 13.86
CA ALA A 30 -12.87 2.69 12.68
C ALA A 30 -13.35 3.70 11.65
N LEU A 31 -12.99 3.48 10.40
CA LEU A 31 -13.59 4.15 9.25
C LEU A 31 -14.72 3.25 8.73
N ALA A 32 -15.96 3.62 9.03
CA ALA A 32 -17.15 2.81 8.74
C ALA A 32 -17.88 3.32 7.49
N PHE A 33 -18.30 2.40 6.63
CA PHE A 33 -19.02 2.65 5.38
C PHE A 33 -20.39 1.97 5.42
N GLY A 34 -21.40 2.65 4.87
CA GLY A 34 -22.80 2.22 4.87
C GLY A 34 -23.60 2.80 6.05
N PRO A 35 -24.92 2.54 6.08
CA PRO A 35 -25.79 2.97 7.18
C PRO A 35 -25.41 2.28 8.50
N GLU A 36 -25.69 2.91 9.64
CA GLU A 36 -25.37 2.38 10.97
C GLU A 36 -26.00 1.00 11.24
N THR A 37 -27.13 0.71 10.61
CA THR A 37 -27.85 -0.56 10.75
C THR A 37 -27.26 -1.69 9.89
N LYS A 38 -26.49 -1.37 8.85
CA LYS A 38 -25.89 -2.34 7.93
C LYS A 38 -24.63 -1.75 7.30
N LEU A 39 -23.49 -2.02 7.90
CA LEU A 39 -22.19 -1.63 7.33
C LEU A 39 -21.93 -2.40 6.03
N SER A 40 -21.51 -1.68 5.00
CA SER A 40 -21.00 -2.25 3.75
C SER A 40 -19.50 -2.53 3.83
N GLY A 41 -18.77 -1.78 4.66
CA GLY A 41 -17.35 -1.96 4.87
C GLY A 41 -16.86 -1.27 6.14
N VAL A 42 -15.75 -1.76 6.69
CA VAL A 42 -15.08 -1.14 7.84
C VAL A 42 -13.58 -1.28 7.70
N VAL A 43 -12.85 -0.21 8.03
CA VAL A 43 -11.39 -0.24 8.19
C VAL A 43 -11.06 0.10 9.63
N LEU A 44 -10.40 -0.81 10.33
CA LEU A 44 -9.92 -0.60 11.68
C LEU A 44 -8.51 -0.02 11.63
N VAL A 45 -8.30 1.06 12.40
CA VAL A 45 -7.05 1.79 12.45
C VAL A 45 -6.55 1.86 13.88
N GLU A 46 -5.25 1.64 14.06
CA GLU A 46 -4.53 1.70 15.32
C GLU A 46 -3.23 2.47 15.11
N LYS A 47 -3.10 3.62 15.81
CA LYS A 47 -1.95 4.53 15.71
C LYS A 47 -1.62 4.91 14.25
N GLY A 48 -2.63 5.33 13.50
CA GLY A 48 -2.50 5.73 12.09
C GLY A 48 -2.25 4.58 11.10
N ARG A 49 -2.16 3.33 11.57
CA ARG A 49 -1.91 2.14 10.75
C ARG A 49 -3.17 1.29 10.63
N VAL A 50 -3.35 0.62 9.50
CA VAL A 50 -4.50 -0.26 9.29
C VAL A 50 -4.22 -1.59 9.99
N CYS A 51 -5.06 -1.98 10.96
CA CYS A 51 -4.95 -3.29 11.57
C CYS A 51 -5.81 -4.35 10.88
N TRP A 52 -6.96 -3.94 10.33
CA TRP A 52 -7.85 -4.85 9.59
C TRP A 52 -8.81 -4.08 8.69
N ALA A 53 -9.26 -4.70 7.61
CA ALA A 53 -10.38 -4.23 6.81
C ALA A 53 -11.32 -5.39 6.52
N ALA A 54 -12.61 -5.10 6.48
CA ALA A 54 -13.65 -6.05 6.11
C ALA A 54 -14.63 -5.40 5.14
N ALA A 55 -14.94 -6.11 4.06
CA ALA A 55 -15.90 -5.74 3.03
C ALA A 55 -17.08 -6.73 3.02
N GLU A 56 -18.26 -6.25 2.61
CA GLU A 56 -19.43 -7.11 2.44
C GLU A 56 -19.13 -8.22 1.41
N GLY A 57 -19.46 -9.47 1.76
CA GLY A 57 -19.26 -10.65 0.91
C GLY A 57 -17.94 -11.39 1.11
N LEU A 58 -17.00 -10.85 1.90
CA LEU A 58 -15.69 -11.48 2.17
C LEU A 58 -15.59 -12.14 3.56
N GLN A 59 -16.71 -12.38 4.24
CA GLN A 59 -16.72 -12.81 5.65
C GLN A 59 -15.98 -14.14 5.89
N ARG A 60 -15.95 -15.03 4.90
CA ARG A 60 -15.26 -16.33 4.99
C ARG A 60 -13.83 -16.31 4.45
N ARG A 61 -13.42 -15.22 3.81
CA ARG A 61 -12.18 -15.17 3.03
C ARG A 61 -10.95 -15.35 3.91
N LEU A 62 -10.90 -14.68 5.07
CA LEU A 62 -9.78 -14.84 6.01
C LEU A 62 -9.64 -16.28 6.50
N THR A 63 -10.75 -16.94 6.85
CA THR A 63 -10.73 -18.35 7.28
C THR A 63 -10.18 -19.26 6.17
N SER A 64 -10.56 -19.03 4.91
CA SER A 64 -10.00 -19.77 3.77
C SER A 64 -8.49 -19.59 3.63
N LEU A 65 -7.99 -18.34 3.74
CA LEU A 65 -6.57 -18.03 3.65
C LEU A 65 -5.75 -18.70 4.77
N LEU A 66 -6.27 -18.68 6.00
CA LEU A 66 -5.63 -19.33 7.15
C LEU A 66 -5.57 -20.85 6.98
N ARG A 67 -6.66 -21.44 6.46
CA ARG A 67 -6.77 -22.88 6.17
C ARG A 67 -5.74 -23.31 5.13
N GLU A 68 -5.60 -22.53 4.05
CA GLU A 68 -4.64 -22.76 2.95
C GLU A 68 -3.19 -22.59 3.39
N SER A 69 -2.94 -21.73 4.38
CA SER A 69 -1.59 -21.47 4.92
C SER A 69 -1.11 -22.57 5.88
N CYS A 70 -1.98 -23.49 6.32
CA CYS A 70 -1.62 -24.57 7.24
C CYS A 70 -0.78 -25.65 6.56
N THR A 71 0.12 -26.29 7.32
CA THR A 71 0.90 -27.45 6.85
C THR A 71 0.66 -28.67 7.76
N PRO A 72 -0.09 -29.70 7.32
CA PRO A 72 -0.88 -29.75 6.07
C PRO A 72 -2.09 -28.78 6.10
N PRO A 73 -2.69 -28.45 4.95
CA PRO A 73 -3.87 -27.60 4.88
C PRO A 73 -5.03 -28.17 5.71
N LEU A 74 -5.76 -27.30 6.41
CA LEU A 74 -6.90 -27.70 7.22
C LEU A 74 -8.10 -28.10 6.34
N GLY A 75 -8.87 -29.09 6.79
CA GLY A 75 -10.18 -29.39 6.20
C GLY A 75 -11.18 -28.26 6.43
N VAL A 76 -12.22 -28.15 5.59
CA VAL A 76 -13.28 -27.15 5.77
C VAL A 76 -14.01 -27.35 7.10
N ASP A 77 -14.41 -28.58 7.41
CA ASP A 77 -15.12 -28.90 8.66
C ASP A 77 -14.24 -28.68 9.90
N GLU A 78 -12.94 -28.99 9.80
CA GLU A 78 -11.98 -28.76 10.88
C GLU A 78 -11.79 -27.25 11.13
N ALA A 79 -11.71 -26.44 10.06
CA ALA A 79 -11.60 -24.99 10.16
C ALA A 79 -12.88 -24.36 10.74
N GLU A 80 -14.07 -24.81 10.35
CA GLU A 80 -15.35 -24.38 10.90
C GLU A 80 -15.46 -24.71 12.39
N ALA A 81 -15.12 -25.94 12.78
CA ALA A 81 -15.12 -26.37 14.18
C ALA A 81 -14.16 -25.51 15.02
N LEU A 82 -12.95 -25.26 14.52
CA LEU A 82 -11.97 -24.41 15.19
C LEU A 82 -12.45 -22.95 15.29
N PHE A 83 -13.09 -22.41 14.24
CA PHE A 83 -13.66 -21.07 14.27
C PHE A 83 -14.74 -20.94 15.35
N ILE A 84 -15.64 -21.92 15.44
CA ILE A 84 -16.69 -21.95 16.49
C ILE A 84 -16.05 -22.02 17.88
N GLU A 85 -15.06 -22.90 18.08
CA GLU A 85 -14.31 -23.02 19.35
C GLU A 85 -13.68 -21.68 19.75
N CYS A 86 -12.97 -21.04 18.82
CA CYS A 86 -12.29 -19.77 19.04
C CYS A 86 -13.28 -18.64 19.38
N ARG A 87 -14.41 -18.58 18.67
CA ARG A 87 -15.48 -17.61 18.93
C ARG A 87 -16.09 -17.79 20.32
N GLN A 88 -16.36 -19.03 20.75
CA GLN A 88 -16.90 -19.31 22.08
C GLN A 88 -15.94 -18.91 23.20
N ARG A 89 -14.63 -19.00 22.95
CA ARG A 89 -13.57 -18.65 23.92
C ARG A 89 -13.09 -17.21 23.81
N GLY A 90 -13.59 -16.42 22.86
CA GLY A 90 -13.13 -15.06 22.61
C GLY A 90 -11.66 -14.98 22.17
N ARG A 91 -11.15 -16.00 21.47
CA ARG A 91 -9.76 -16.07 21.00
C ARG A 91 -9.66 -15.86 19.49
N PRO A 92 -8.66 -15.14 18.96
CA PRO A 92 -8.44 -15.06 17.52
C PRO A 92 -7.98 -16.40 16.95
N MET A 93 -8.68 -16.90 15.93
CA MET A 93 -8.35 -18.19 15.30
C MET A 93 -6.93 -18.25 14.77
N GLY A 94 -6.44 -17.16 14.16
CA GLY A 94 -5.07 -17.08 13.64
C GLY A 94 -4.00 -17.29 14.71
N GLU A 95 -4.15 -16.66 15.89
CA GLU A 95 -3.22 -16.83 17.01
C GLU A 95 -3.25 -18.26 17.55
N VAL A 96 -4.43 -18.86 17.66
CA VAL A 96 -4.58 -20.27 18.07
C VAL A 96 -3.88 -21.21 17.08
N LEU A 97 -3.93 -20.93 15.78
CA LEU A 97 -3.22 -21.71 14.77
C LEU A 97 -1.69 -21.58 14.90
N VAL A 98 -1.19 -20.38 15.20
CA VAL A 98 0.24 -20.15 15.47
C VAL A 98 0.69 -20.89 16.72
N GLU A 99 -0.06 -20.80 17.82
CA GLU A 99 0.23 -21.51 19.07
C GLU A 99 0.25 -23.03 18.90
N ARG A 100 -0.65 -23.56 18.08
CA ARG A 100 -0.72 -24.99 17.75
C ARG A 100 0.34 -25.42 16.72
N GLY A 101 1.21 -24.51 16.26
CA GLY A 101 2.24 -24.78 15.26
C GLY A 101 1.69 -25.15 13.88
N ARG A 102 0.44 -24.79 13.57
CA ARG A 102 -0.22 -25.10 12.29
C ARG A 102 0.16 -24.11 11.20
N ILE A 103 0.45 -22.86 11.57
CA ILE A 103 0.99 -21.80 10.72
C ILE A 103 2.10 -21.06 11.46
N SER A 104 3.00 -20.40 10.73
CA SER A 104 3.95 -19.46 11.32
C SER A 104 3.30 -18.09 11.58
N SER A 105 3.92 -17.29 12.43
CA SER A 105 3.53 -15.88 12.65
C SER A 105 3.58 -15.06 11.35
N GLU A 106 4.57 -15.32 10.50
CA GLU A 106 4.72 -14.70 9.18
C GLU A 106 3.58 -15.08 8.23
N ALA A 107 3.17 -16.36 8.20
CA ALA A 107 2.03 -16.81 7.41
C ALA A 107 0.72 -16.16 7.86
N LEU A 108 0.53 -15.98 9.18
CA LEU A 108 -0.60 -15.22 9.73
C LEU A 108 -0.57 -13.76 9.27
N ARG A 109 0.58 -13.09 9.35
CA ARG A 109 0.76 -11.71 8.85
C ARG A 109 0.42 -11.61 7.37
N ALA A 110 0.91 -12.54 6.54
CA ALA A 110 0.65 -12.58 5.11
C ALA A 110 -0.84 -12.78 4.79
N ALA A 111 -1.53 -13.70 5.48
CA ALA A 111 -2.96 -13.93 5.31
C ALA A 111 -3.80 -12.70 5.68
N LEU A 112 -3.44 -12.00 6.78
CA LEU A 112 -4.10 -10.77 7.19
C LEU A 112 -3.86 -9.62 6.21
N LEU A 113 -2.63 -9.47 5.71
CA LEU A 113 -2.30 -8.48 4.68
C LEU A 113 -3.12 -8.73 3.42
N HIS A 114 -3.16 -9.98 2.95
CA HIS A 114 -3.90 -10.38 1.76
C HIS A 114 -5.40 -10.09 1.90
N HIS A 115 -6.01 -10.55 2.99
CA HIS A 115 -7.43 -10.30 3.26
C HIS A 115 -7.75 -8.80 3.33
N THR A 116 -6.90 -8.02 4.00
CA THR A 116 -7.10 -6.58 4.18
C THR A 116 -7.02 -5.86 2.83
N ALA A 117 -6.04 -6.19 2.00
CA ALA A 117 -5.90 -5.64 0.65
C ALA A 117 -7.06 -6.04 -0.27
N GLU A 118 -7.47 -7.32 -0.28
CA GLU A 118 -8.64 -7.79 -1.04
C GLU A 118 -9.93 -7.07 -0.60
N SER A 119 -10.11 -6.90 0.71
CA SER A 119 -11.25 -6.17 1.26
C SER A 119 -11.27 -4.73 0.78
N LEU A 120 -10.15 -4.02 0.88
CA LEU A 120 -10.01 -2.65 0.39
C LEU A 120 -10.17 -2.54 -1.13
N ALA A 121 -9.85 -3.58 -1.89
CA ALA A 121 -10.04 -3.60 -3.35
C ALA A 121 -11.51 -3.82 -3.78
N SER A 122 -12.38 -4.29 -2.87
CA SER A 122 -13.79 -4.62 -3.12
C SER A 122 -14.68 -3.38 -3.30
N GLY A 123 -14.66 -2.80 -4.50
CA GLY A 123 -15.25 -1.49 -4.82
C GLY A 123 -16.67 -1.19 -4.31
N SER A 124 -17.57 -2.18 -4.33
CA SER A 124 -18.98 -1.98 -3.92
C SER A 124 -19.15 -1.63 -2.44
N SER A 125 -18.24 -2.08 -1.59
CA SER A 125 -18.32 -1.93 -0.13
C SER A 125 -18.00 -0.52 0.37
N TRP A 126 -17.45 0.33 -0.50
CA TRP A 126 -16.78 1.57 -0.11
C TRP A 126 -17.37 2.82 -0.77
N THR A 127 -18.57 2.72 -1.33
CA THR A 127 -19.19 3.75 -2.18
C THR A 127 -19.81 4.92 -1.41
N THR A 128 -20.08 4.74 -0.12
CA THR A 128 -20.66 5.77 0.75
C THR A 128 -19.57 6.64 1.37
N THR A 129 -19.93 7.86 1.77
CA THR A 129 -19.02 8.72 2.54
C THR A 129 -18.70 8.03 3.87
N PRO A 130 -17.42 7.82 4.19
CA PRO A 130 -17.07 7.16 5.43
C PRO A 130 -17.41 8.01 6.65
N ARG A 131 -17.68 7.34 7.77
CA ARG A 131 -17.78 7.96 9.09
C ARG A 131 -16.64 7.46 9.97
N TRP A 132 -15.88 8.39 10.54
CA TRP A 132 -14.91 8.07 11.57
C TRP A 132 -15.59 7.81 12.92
N VAL A 133 -15.24 6.68 13.54
CA VAL A 133 -15.69 6.30 14.88
C VAL A 133 -14.45 6.09 15.76
N PRO A 134 -14.12 7.06 16.63
CA PRO A 134 -12.93 6.95 17.48
C PRO A 134 -13.10 5.82 18.50
N HIS A 135 -12.04 5.04 18.71
CA HIS A 135 -12.05 3.99 19.73
C HIS A 135 -11.66 4.59 21.08
N ARG A 136 -12.54 4.46 22.09
CA ARG A 136 -12.35 5.07 23.43
C ARG A 136 -11.52 4.23 24.41
N ALA A 137 -11.04 3.05 23.98
CA ALA A 137 -10.32 2.09 24.83
C ALA A 137 -8.81 2.04 24.48
N ARG A 138 -8.06 1.09 25.07
CA ARG A 138 -6.61 0.89 24.90
C ARG A 138 -6.17 0.40 23.49
N GLY A 139 -6.95 0.68 22.45
CA GLY A 139 -6.72 0.18 21.09
C GLY A 139 -7.29 -1.22 20.84
N TYR A 140 -7.04 -1.75 19.65
CA TYR A 140 -7.51 -3.07 19.23
C TYR A 140 -6.55 -4.19 19.62
N GLN A 141 -5.33 -3.85 20.07
CA GLN A 141 -4.30 -4.82 20.44
C GLN A 141 -3.98 -5.78 19.29
N SER A 142 -3.97 -5.28 18.06
CA SER A 142 -3.72 -6.13 16.90
C SER A 142 -2.29 -6.66 16.92
N ALA A 143 -2.12 -7.95 16.67
CA ALA A 143 -0.80 -8.56 16.50
C ALA A 143 -0.02 -7.92 15.34
N PHE A 144 -0.72 -7.43 14.31
CA PHE A 144 -0.12 -6.80 13.14
C PHE A 144 -0.84 -5.52 12.73
N THR A 145 -0.08 -4.54 12.24
CA THR A 145 -0.61 -3.34 11.61
C THR A 145 0.19 -3.03 10.35
N PHE A 146 -0.50 -2.52 9.34
CA PHE A 146 0.03 -2.30 8.00
C PHE A 146 0.05 -0.81 7.68
N LEU A 147 1.10 -0.37 7.00
CA LEU A 147 1.13 0.98 6.45
C LEU A 147 0.15 1.07 5.27
N PRO A 148 -0.52 2.22 5.05
CA PRO A 148 -1.38 2.39 3.87
C PRO A 148 -0.68 2.05 2.56
N VAL A 149 0.55 2.53 2.37
CA VAL A 149 1.36 2.26 1.17
C VAL A 149 1.71 0.77 0.99
N GLU A 150 1.90 0.02 2.08
CA GLU A 150 2.12 -1.43 2.04
C GLU A 150 0.88 -2.13 1.48
N LEU A 151 -0.31 -1.74 1.96
CA LEU A 151 -1.57 -2.30 1.48
C LEU A 151 -1.84 -1.97 0.00
N LEU A 152 -1.55 -0.75 -0.43
CA LEU A 152 -1.72 -0.36 -1.83
C LEU A 152 -0.79 -1.15 -2.76
N SER A 153 0.49 -1.25 -2.40
CA SER A 153 1.48 -2.01 -3.17
C SER A 153 1.13 -3.50 -3.22
N TYR A 154 0.64 -4.05 -2.11
CA TYR A 154 0.17 -5.44 -2.08
C TYR A 154 -1.07 -5.65 -2.96
N ALA A 155 -2.04 -4.73 -2.93
CA ALA A 155 -3.20 -4.81 -3.81
C ALA A 155 -2.82 -4.78 -5.30
N SER A 156 -1.83 -3.97 -5.66
CA SER A 156 -1.25 -3.95 -7.01
C SER A 156 -0.55 -5.27 -7.36
N THR A 157 0.15 -5.89 -6.41
CA THR A 157 0.77 -7.21 -6.58
C THR A 157 -0.28 -8.28 -6.90
N VAL A 158 -1.40 -8.29 -6.18
CA VAL A 158 -2.50 -9.25 -6.43
C VAL A 158 -3.14 -9.00 -7.80
N ALA A 159 -3.35 -7.74 -8.17
CA ALA A 159 -4.00 -7.38 -9.42
C ALA A 159 -3.12 -7.60 -10.66
N ARG A 160 -1.79 -7.43 -10.53
CA ARG A 160 -0.83 -7.40 -11.65
C ARG A 160 0.51 -8.07 -11.28
N PRO A 161 0.53 -9.38 -10.92
CA PRO A 161 1.69 -10.01 -10.29
C PRO A 161 2.96 -9.98 -11.15
N GLU A 162 2.86 -10.28 -12.45
CA GLU A 162 4.03 -10.32 -13.35
C GLU A 162 4.64 -8.93 -13.54
N LEU A 163 3.80 -7.92 -13.76
CA LEU A 163 4.24 -6.53 -13.92
C LEU A 163 4.94 -6.01 -12.65
N VAL A 164 4.35 -6.30 -11.49
CA VAL A 164 4.91 -5.88 -10.19
C VAL A 164 6.20 -6.64 -9.87
N SER A 165 6.30 -7.93 -10.19
CA SER A 165 7.53 -8.71 -9.98
C SER A 165 8.70 -8.12 -10.76
N ASN A 166 8.51 -7.86 -12.06
CA ASN A 166 9.54 -7.26 -12.92
C ASN A 166 9.94 -5.86 -12.41
N ALA A 167 8.96 -5.03 -12.04
CA ALA A 167 9.20 -3.70 -11.49
C ALA A 167 9.99 -3.74 -10.17
N CYS A 168 9.66 -4.70 -9.27
CA CYS A 168 10.37 -4.89 -8.01
C CYS A 168 11.82 -5.33 -8.21
N GLU A 169 12.09 -6.26 -9.13
CA GLU A 169 13.46 -6.67 -9.46
C GLU A 169 14.29 -5.50 -9.97
N GLN A 170 13.71 -4.70 -10.87
CA GLN A 170 14.36 -3.50 -11.38
C GLN A 170 14.60 -2.47 -10.26
N LEU A 171 13.60 -2.17 -9.43
CA LEU A 171 13.76 -1.30 -8.26
C LEU A 171 14.90 -1.76 -7.36
N ARG A 172 14.92 -3.03 -6.95
CA ARG A 172 15.98 -3.55 -6.06
C ARG A 172 17.36 -3.42 -6.68
N SER A 173 17.48 -3.70 -7.98
CA SER A 173 18.78 -3.63 -8.69
C SER A 173 19.34 -2.21 -8.80
N LEU A 174 18.46 -1.19 -8.91
CA LEU A 174 18.84 0.20 -9.14
C LEU A 174 18.84 1.05 -7.86
N ALA A 175 17.78 0.92 -7.07
CA ALA A 175 17.52 1.74 -5.89
C ALA A 175 18.21 1.19 -4.63
N GLY A 176 18.54 -0.10 -4.56
CA GLY A 176 19.05 -0.73 -3.33
C GLY A 176 18.04 -0.55 -2.19
N ASP A 177 18.49 -0.13 -1.01
CA ASP A 177 17.64 0.04 0.18
C ASP A 177 16.97 1.42 0.31
N ARG A 178 16.90 2.20 -0.77
CA ARG A 178 16.30 3.55 -0.75
C ARG A 178 14.78 3.51 -0.77
N ASN A 179 14.17 4.59 -0.29
CA ASN A 179 12.75 4.87 -0.54
C ASN A 179 12.54 4.98 -2.05
N SER A 180 11.82 4.01 -2.60
CA SER A 180 11.58 3.95 -4.03
C SER A 180 10.19 3.42 -4.34
N ALA A 181 9.69 3.79 -5.51
CA ALA A 181 8.34 3.43 -5.94
C ALA A 181 8.29 3.30 -7.46
N VAL A 182 7.34 2.51 -7.92
CA VAL A 182 7.02 2.37 -9.34
C VAL A 182 5.55 2.65 -9.54
N PHE A 183 5.27 3.45 -10.54
CA PHE A 183 3.93 3.79 -10.99
C PHE A 183 3.73 3.37 -12.45
N ASP A 184 2.48 3.24 -12.87
CA ASP A 184 2.14 3.12 -14.28
C ASP A 184 2.48 4.40 -15.07
N ALA A 185 2.44 4.33 -16.42
CA ALA A 185 2.80 5.45 -17.30
C ALA A 185 2.04 6.78 -17.01
N PRO A 186 0.73 6.76 -16.63
CA PRO A 186 0.05 7.98 -16.21
C PRO A 186 0.50 8.52 -14.84
N GLY A 187 1.26 7.75 -14.05
CA GLY A 187 1.66 8.08 -12.69
C GLY A 187 0.52 7.99 -11.69
N ALA A 188 -0.58 7.33 -12.05
CA ALA A 188 -1.82 7.31 -11.29
C ALA A 188 -1.86 6.12 -10.32
N THR A 189 -1.32 4.97 -10.73
CA THR A 189 -1.37 3.75 -9.93
C THR A 189 0.00 3.42 -9.35
N LEU A 190 0.12 3.36 -8.03
CA LEU A 190 1.30 2.78 -7.36
C LEU A 190 1.31 1.27 -7.59
N LEU A 191 2.34 0.76 -8.27
CA LEU A 191 2.51 -0.67 -8.55
C LEU A 191 3.31 -1.38 -7.46
N ALA A 192 4.39 -0.75 -7.02
CA ALA A 192 5.29 -1.27 -6.01
C ALA A 192 5.98 -0.13 -5.27
N CYS A 193 6.37 -0.37 -4.03
CA CYS A 193 7.29 0.49 -3.30
C CYS A 193 8.27 -0.33 -2.46
N GLN A 194 9.44 0.23 -2.25
CA GLN A 194 10.38 -0.20 -1.24
C GLN A 194 10.57 0.96 -0.27
N LEU A 195 10.18 0.74 0.97
CA LEU A 195 10.25 1.71 2.04
C LEU A 195 11.03 1.07 3.19
N PRO A 196 12.15 1.68 3.65
CA PRO A 196 12.80 1.28 4.88
C PRO A 196 11.80 1.30 6.04
N ASP A 197 12.01 0.42 7.01
CA ASP A 197 11.11 0.21 8.16
C ASP A 197 10.83 1.50 8.96
N ASP A 198 11.77 2.44 8.94
CA ASP A 198 11.72 3.71 9.68
C ASP A 198 11.17 4.88 8.83
N SER A 199 10.77 4.62 7.58
CA SER A 199 10.37 5.70 6.67
C SER A 199 8.91 6.12 6.89
N HIS A 200 8.71 7.39 7.23
CA HIS A 200 7.39 8.02 7.37
C HIS A 200 6.85 8.57 6.03
N THR A 201 7.13 7.90 4.91
CA THR A 201 6.68 8.42 3.61
C THR A 201 5.18 8.19 3.49
N SER A 202 4.39 9.26 3.56
CA SER A 202 2.94 9.19 3.36
C SER A 202 2.60 8.77 1.92
N LEU A 203 1.46 8.10 1.77
CA LEU A 203 0.86 7.76 0.50
C LEU A 203 0.64 9.01 -0.35
N ARG A 204 0.15 10.12 0.22
CA ARG A 204 0.06 11.42 -0.47
C ARG A 204 1.39 11.90 -1.00
N ALA A 205 2.47 11.84 -0.21
CA ALA A 205 3.78 12.27 -0.67
C ALA A 205 4.26 11.40 -1.85
N LEU A 206 4.06 10.08 -1.78
CA LEU A 206 4.38 9.16 -2.87
C LEU A 206 3.51 9.42 -4.10
N SER A 207 2.20 9.59 -3.96
CA SER A 207 1.29 9.90 -5.06
C SER A 207 1.63 11.24 -5.73
N SER A 208 1.96 12.28 -4.96
CA SER A 208 2.44 13.55 -5.51
C SER A 208 3.74 13.40 -6.28
N ALA A 209 4.67 12.59 -5.77
CA ALA A 209 5.93 12.32 -6.46
C ALA A 209 5.73 11.46 -7.71
N GLY A 210 4.82 10.49 -7.70
CA GLY A 210 4.41 9.72 -8.88
C GLY A 210 3.78 10.58 -9.97
N ALA A 211 2.85 11.47 -9.58
CA ALA A 211 2.22 12.43 -10.50
C ALA A 211 3.25 13.42 -11.07
N TRP A 212 4.16 13.94 -10.24
CA TRP A 212 5.27 14.77 -10.69
C TRP A 212 6.16 14.05 -11.70
N ALA A 213 6.51 12.79 -11.44
CA ALA A 213 7.35 11.99 -12.33
C ALA A 213 6.66 11.81 -13.68
N ALA A 214 5.39 11.40 -13.69
CA ALA A 214 4.63 11.23 -14.94
C ALA A 214 4.56 12.51 -15.77
N LEU A 215 4.24 13.66 -15.14
CA LEU A 215 4.20 14.95 -15.83
C LEU A 215 5.59 15.37 -16.34
N SER A 216 6.62 15.22 -15.52
CA SER A 216 7.99 15.60 -15.87
C SER A 216 8.56 14.76 -17.01
N LEU A 217 8.18 13.48 -17.07
CA LEU A 217 8.66 12.51 -18.04
C LEU A 217 7.85 12.56 -19.34
N ALA A 218 6.56 12.88 -19.29
CA ALA A 218 5.70 13.04 -20.48
C ALA A 218 6.21 14.12 -21.46
N ASP A 219 6.87 15.16 -20.96
CA ASP A 219 7.44 16.24 -21.78
C ASP A 219 8.66 15.81 -22.60
N SER A 220 9.17 14.59 -22.37
CA SER A 220 10.39 14.09 -23.00
C SER A 220 10.07 13.40 -24.33
N ASN A 221 9.57 14.19 -25.29
CA ASN A 221 9.22 13.75 -26.64
C ASN A 221 10.45 13.23 -27.42
N GLY A 222 10.72 11.92 -27.32
CA GLY A 222 11.41 11.14 -28.36
C GLY A 222 12.94 11.14 -28.39
N ARG A 223 13.64 11.65 -27.36
CA ARG A 223 15.10 11.53 -27.28
C ARG A 223 15.52 10.93 -25.95
N SER A 224 16.09 9.72 -26.02
CA SER A 224 16.91 9.03 -25.02
C SER A 224 16.47 9.17 -23.56
N SER A 225 15.96 8.08 -22.99
CA SER A 225 16.02 7.77 -21.55
C SER A 225 16.07 9.02 -20.65
N SER A 226 14.96 9.77 -20.61
CA SER A 226 14.94 11.01 -19.85
C SER A 226 14.87 10.70 -18.35
N LEU A 227 15.95 11.00 -17.63
CA LEU A 227 15.95 11.02 -16.18
C LEU A 227 15.71 12.45 -15.71
N LYS A 228 14.71 12.61 -14.83
CA LYS A 228 14.32 13.89 -14.26
C LYS A 228 14.62 13.89 -12.77
N PHE A 229 14.97 15.04 -12.22
CA PHE A 229 15.08 15.18 -10.77
C PHE A 229 14.49 16.49 -10.27
N THR A 230 14.08 16.51 -9.01
CA THR A 230 13.63 17.71 -8.31
C THR A 230 14.14 17.68 -6.88
N ARG A 231 14.36 18.86 -6.28
CA ARG A 231 14.85 18.98 -4.90
C ARG A 231 13.69 19.32 -3.97
N GLU A 232 13.62 18.60 -2.86
CA GLU A 232 12.76 18.94 -1.73
C GLU A 232 13.33 20.14 -0.97
N ARG A 233 12.48 20.83 -0.20
CA ARG A 233 12.91 21.96 0.64
C ARG A 233 13.92 21.58 1.73
N ASN A 234 13.85 20.35 2.22
CA ASN A 234 14.73 19.81 3.26
C ASN A 234 16.11 19.35 2.72
N GLY A 235 16.36 19.47 1.41
CA GLY A 235 17.61 19.04 0.78
C GLY A 235 17.59 17.66 0.12
N GLY A 236 16.52 16.88 0.30
CA GLY A 236 16.31 15.62 -0.40
C GLY A 236 16.12 15.81 -1.92
N VAL A 237 16.33 14.75 -2.69
CA VAL A 237 16.20 14.77 -4.15
C VAL A 237 15.32 13.62 -4.60
N TRP A 238 14.24 13.91 -5.31
CA TRP A 238 13.51 12.88 -6.05
C TRP A 238 14.10 12.72 -7.43
N VAL A 239 14.32 11.47 -7.83
CA VAL A 239 14.80 11.09 -9.15
C VAL A 239 13.76 10.20 -9.80
N GLY A 240 13.32 10.58 -11.00
CA GLY A 240 12.33 9.84 -11.77
C GLY A 240 12.85 9.47 -13.16
N TRP A 241 12.52 8.28 -13.63
CA TRP A 241 12.79 7.84 -15.01
C TRP A 241 11.66 6.95 -15.52
N CYS A 242 11.52 6.83 -16.83
CA CYS A 242 10.51 5.97 -17.46
C CYS A 242 11.17 4.79 -18.16
N ASP A 243 10.85 3.56 -17.77
CA ASP A 243 11.34 2.36 -18.44
C ASP A 243 10.18 1.40 -18.69
N SER A 244 10.12 0.82 -19.88
CA SER A 244 9.08 -0.14 -20.29
C SER A 244 7.65 0.36 -20.04
N GLY A 245 7.41 1.67 -20.14
CA GLY A 245 6.11 2.29 -19.87
C GLY A 245 5.75 2.41 -18.39
N LEU A 246 6.72 2.28 -17.49
CA LEU A 246 6.55 2.49 -16.05
C LEU A 246 7.38 3.68 -15.58
N ASN A 247 6.84 4.44 -14.64
CA ASN A 247 7.55 5.54 -14.00
C ASN A 247 8.19 5.05 -12.71
N PHE A 248 9.51 4.99 -12.70
CA PHE A 248 10.30 4.66 -11.53
C PHE A 248 10.68 5.93 -10.80
N LEU A 249 10.70 5.86 -9.47
CA LEU A 249 10.95 6.97 -8.59
C LEU A 249 11.84 6.52 -7.43
N VAL A 250 12.89 7.29 -7.13
CA VAL A 250 13.76 7.06 -5.96
C VAL A 250 13.96 8.38 -5.24
N ARG A 251 13.82 8.36 -3.92
CA ARG A 251 14.19 9.49 -3.05
C ARG A 251 15.64 9.31 -2.59
N CYS A 252 16.46 10.29 -2.87
CA CYS A 252 17.79 10.41 -2.32
C CYS A 252 17.77 11.37 -1.13
N VAL A 253 18.36 10.97 -0.01
CA VAL A 253 18.35 11.78 1.22
C VAL A 253 19.33 12.95 1.16
N ASP A 254 20.39 12.82 0.37
CA ASP A 254 21.43 13.83 0.20
C ASP A 254 22.12 13.73 -1.18
N ARG A 255 23.18 14.53 -1.34
CA ARG A 255 23.97 14.60 -2.57
C ARG A 255 24.79 13.34 -2.84
N ASP A 256 25.32 12.69 -1.80
CA ASP A 256 26.16 11.51 -1.96
C ASP A 256 25.30 10.32 -2.39
N ASP A 257 24.13 10.20 -1.77
CA ASP A 257 23.13 9.21 -2.13
C ASP A 257 22.62 9.38 -3.57
N PHE A 258 22.34 10.63 -3.98
CA PHE A 258 22.05 10.98 -5.36
C PHE A 258 23.20 10.57 -6.31
N SER A 259 24.45 10.81 -5.92
CA SER A 259 25.61 10.46 -6.74
C SER A 259 25.83 8.94 -6.86
N VAL A 260 25.48 8.16 -5.83
CA VAL A 260 25.48 6.69 -5.88
C VAL A 260 24.40 6.19 -6.83
N LEU A 261 23.17 6.70 -6.71
CA LEU A 261 22.06 6.34 -7.60
C LEU A 261 22.40 6.67 -9.06
N MET A 262 22.92 7.87 -9.33
CA MET A 262 23.28 8.27 -10.70
C MET A 262 24.36 7.37 -11.30
N ARG A 263 25.35 6.91 -10.51
CA ARG A 263 26.34 5.93 -10.97
C ARG A 263 25.70 4.57 -11.29
N ALA A 264 24.71 4.13 -10.52
CA ALA A 264 23.95 2.92 -10.82
C ALA A 264 23.19 3.09 -12.13
N LEU A 265 22.38 4.13 -12.26
CA LEU A 265 21.59 4.41 -13.46
C LEU A 265 22.48 4.56 -14.71
N HIS A 266 23.66 5.18 -14.59
CA HIS A 266 24.63 5.30 -15.68
C HIS A 266 25.13 3.94 -16.21
N ARG A 267 25.38 2.96 -15.33
CA ARG A 267 25.75 1.59 -15.74
C ARG A 267 24.65 0.89 -16.53
N HIS A 268 23.39 1.33 -16.36
CA HIS A 268 22.23 0.83 -17.08
C HIS A 268 21.84 1.72 -18.28
N GLY A 269 22.73 2.61 -18.73
CA GLY A 269 22.54 3.40 -19.95
C GLY A 269 21.86 4.77 -19.74
N TRP A 270 21.58 5.18 -18.51
CA TRP A 270 21.01 6.49 -18.20
C TRP A 270 22.12 7.53 -18.02
N THR A 271 22.40 8.31 -19.07
CA THR A 271 23.62 9.12 -19.14
C THR A 271 23.50 10.55 -18.64
N SER A 272 22.28 11.10 -18.52
CA SER A 272 22.10 12.48 -18.05
C SER A 272 20.82 12.66 -17.24
N ALA A 273 20.91 13.52 -16.22
CA ALA A 273 19.81 13.94 -15.36
C ALA A 273 19.48 15.40 -15.64
N VAL A 274 18.21 15.71 -15.90
CA VAL A 274 17.77 17.10 -16.10
C VAL A 274 16.86 17.50 -14.95
N GLN A 275 17.11 18.67 -14.37
CA GLN A 275 16.22 19.21 -13.35
C GLN A 275 14.85 19.46 -13.97
N SER A 276 13.80 18.98 -13.32
CA SER A 276 12.43 19.18 -13.82
C SER A 276 12.02 20.65 -13.68
N SER A 277 11.36 21.17 -14.71
CA SER A 277 10.63 22.44 -14.67
C SER A 277 9.27 22.31 -14.00
N VAL A 278 8.74 21.09 -13.87
CA VAL A 278 7.49 20.80 -13.17
C VAL A 278 7.76 20.85 -11.67
N PRO A 279 7.10 21.74 -10.91
CA PRO A 279 7.29 21.79 -9.48
C PRO A 279 6.70 20.53 -8.84
N LEU A 280 7.40 20.00 -7.84
CA LEU A 280 6.83 18.98 -6.96
C LEU A 280 5.83 19.68 -6.02
N VAL A 281 4.56 19.28 -6.11
CA VAL A 281 3.54 19.79 -5.19
C VAL A 281 3.69 19.05 -3.86
N GLU A 282 4.46 19.63 -2.95
CA GLU A 282 4.52 19.16 -1.56
C GLU A 282 3.17 19.46 -0.89
N HIS A 283 2.39 18.42 -0.62
CA HIS A 283 1.27 18.57 0.32
C HIS A 283 1.87 18.86 1.69
N ARG A 284 1.63 20.06 2.22
CA ARG A 284 1.95 20.37 3.61
C ARG A 284 1.20 19.35 4.47
N VAL A 285 1.94 18.49 5.15
CA VAL A 285 1.45 17.88 6.38
C VAL A 285 1.18 19.08 7.28
N ILE A 286 -0.09 19.41 7.51
CA ILE A 286 -0.44 20.41 8.50
C ILE A 286 -0.04 19.76 9.82
N PRO A 287 0.98 20.27 10.54
CA PRO A 287 1.26 19.76 11.86
C PRO A 287 0.02 20.04 12.72
N THR A 288 -0.72 18.99 13.07
CA THR A 288 -1.82 19.05 14.04
C THR A 288 -1.27 18.95 15.45
#